data_AF-A0A0L1KVK8-F1
#
_entry.id   AF-A0A0L1KVK8-F1
#
_cell.length_a   1.000
_cell.length_b   1.000
_cell.length_c   1.000
_cell.angle_alpha   90.00
_cell.angle_beta   90.00
_cell.angle_gamma   90.00
#
_symmetry.space_group_name_H-M   'P 1'
#
loop_
_entity.id
_entity.type
_entity.pdbx_description
1 polymer ?
#
loop_
_entity_poly.entity_id
_entity_poly.type
_entity_poly.pdbx_seq_one_letter_code
_entity_poly.pdbx_strand_id
1 'polypeptide(L)'
;MDTLSLPQSLVSLLLHDNRFKGTFDIAGLPRNVRIVNIARNGLCGSLDVRSFPQTIEIFHASDSAFSGTIDLISLPVHLQKFSVEGNHLSGEIDLRFPSRPIFYCHFGENAFQQDVVVFPSDRSNIRYPALDNHTFGSFIHTNGDAVMMTPSSDKQTLKLSCG
;
A
#
# COMPACT_ATOMS: atom_id res chain seq x y z
N MET A 1 8.06 18.32 -0.62
CA MET A 1 6.84 19.14 -0.80
C MET A 1 6.35 19.53 0.57
N ASP A 2 6.01 20.79 0.83
CA ASP A 2 5.45 21.17 2.12
C ASP A 2 3.94 20.84 2.15
N THR A 3 3.58 19.75 2.82
CA THR A 3 2.19 19.30 2.92
C THR A 3 1.37 20.16 3.89
N LEU A 4 2.00 20.80 4.88
CA LEU A 4 1.33 21.65 5.87
C LEU A 4 0.73 22.93 5.26
N SER A 5 1.29 23.37 4.14
CA SER A 5 0.83 24.55 3.41
C SER A 5 -0.33 24.25 2.43
N LEU A 6 -0.83 23.01 2.37
CA LEU A 6 -1.96 22.68 1.51
C LEU A 6 -3.27 23.31 2.02
N PRO A 7 -4.17 23.75 1.12
CA PRO A 7 -5.46 24.30 1.53
C PRO A 7 -6.28 23.30 2.35
N GLN A 8 -6.84 23.74 3.48
CA GLN A 8 -7.65 22.85 4.35
C GLN A 8 -8.97 22.39 3.71
N SER A 9 -9.41 23.07 2.65
CA SER A 9 -10.56 22.68 1.83
C SER A 9 -10.22 21.67 0.73
N LEU A 10 -8.93 21.28 0.59
CA LEU A 10 -8.50 20.36 -0.45
C LEU A 10 -9.14 18.98 -0.27
N VAL A 11 -9.84 18.52 -1.31
CA VAL A 11 -10.49 17.20 -1.36
C VAL A 11 -9.66 16.19 -2.14
N SER A 12 -8.97 16.65 -3.19
CA SER A 12 -8.18 15.79 -4.08
C SER A 12 -6.84 16.44 -4.40
N LEU A 13 -5.76 15.69 -4.19
CA LEU A 13 -4.40 16.07 -4.57
C LEU A 13 -3.91 15.12 -5.67
N LEU A 14 -3.78 15.61 -6.89
CA LEU A 14 -3.35 14.82 -8.05
C LEU A 14 -2.05 15.43 -8.61
N LEU A 15 -0.91 14.80 -8.33
CA LEU A 15 0.43 15.25 -8.70
C LEU A 15 1.21 14.18 -9.49
N HIS A 16 0.56 13.09 -9.89
CA HIS A 16 1.23 11.97 -10.55
C HIS A 16 1.89 12.37 -11.88
N ASP A 17 2.85 11.57 -12.33
CA ASP A 17 3.58 11.79 -13.60
C ASP A 17 4.34 13.12 -13.67
N ASN A 18 5.10 13.41 -12.61
CA ASN A 18 5.87 14.63 -12.51
C ASN A 18 7.30 14.36 -12.05
N ARG A 19 8.04 15.43 -11.79
CA ARG A 19 9.42 15.38 -11.29
C ARG A 19 9.53 16.01 -9.90
N PHE A 20 8.45 15.97 -9.10
CA PHE A 20 8.49 16.48 -7.74
C PHE A 20 9.49 15.67 -6.92
N LYS A 21 10.23 16.36 -6.06
CA LYS A 21 11.26 15.76 -5.21
C LYS A 21 11.13 16.20 -3.77
N GLY A 22 11.82 15.47 -2.90
CA GLY A 22 11.89 15.72 -1.47
C GLY A 22 10.82 14.98 -0.68
N THR A 23 10.80 15.23 0.62
CA THR A 23 9.93 14.50 1.54
C THR A 23 8.45 14.81 1.29
N PHE A 24 7.61 13.79 1.39
CA PHE A 24 6.15 13.93 1.46
C PHE A 24 5.69 13.41 2.82
N ASP A 25 5.14 14.30 3.65
CA ASP A 25 4.69 13.96 4.99
C ASP A 25 3.17 13.83 5.03
N ILE A 26 2.69 12.61 5.31
CA ILE A 26 1.27 12.27 5.44
C ILE A 26 0.61 13.10 6.56
N ALA A 27 1.31 13.40 7.65
CA ALA A 27 0.76 14.13 8.79
C ALA A 27 0.37 15.57 8.44
N GLY A 28 0.96 16.13 7.38
CA GLY A 28 0.60 17.45 6.88
C GLY A 28 -0.62 17.46 5.96
N LEU A 29 -1.19 16.31 5.59
CA LEU A 29 -2.35 16.27 4.70
C LEU A 29 -3.59 16.94 5.33
N PRO A 30 -4.35 17.73 4.55
CA PRO A 30 -5.63 18.29 4.99
C PRO A 30 -6.60 17.22 5.47
N ARG A 31 -7.31 17.50 6.57
CA ARG A 31 -8.21 16.53 7.24
C ARG A 31 -9.37 16.04 6.36
N ASN A 32 -9.74 16.80 5.34
CA ASN A 32 -10.87 16.50 4.46
C ASN A 32 -10.45 15.85 3.13
N VAL A 33 -9.16 15.59 2.93
CA VAL A 33 -8.67 15.00 1.68
C VAL A 33 -9.19 13.57 1.56
N ARG A 34 -9.67 13.23 0.36
CA ARG A 34 -10.23 11.92 0.03
C ARG A 34 -9.36 11.17 -0.96
N ILE A 35 -8.72 11.89 -1.87
CA ILE A 35 -7.93 11.31 -2.95
C ILE A 35 -6.55 11.95 -2.95
N VAL A 36 -5.51 11.13 -2.85
CA VAL A 36 -4.13 11.54 -3.01
C VAL A 36 -3.48 10.64 -4.04
N ASN A 37 -3.01 11.20 -5.14
CA ASN A 37 -2.24 10.49 -6.15
C ASN A 37 -0.97 11.26 -6.45
N ILE A 38 0.14 10.78 -5.91
CA ILE A 38 1.48 11.36 -6.00
C ILE A 38 2.47 10.43 -6.70
N ALA A 39 1.96 9.35 -7.31
CA ALA A 39 2.76 8.32 -7.97
C ALA A 39 3.64 8.86 -9.10
N ARG A 40 4.69 8.12 -9.49
CA ARG A 40 5.60 8.49 -10.58
C ARG A 40 6.19 9.88 -10.38
N ASN A 41 6.89 10.04 -9.25
CA ASN A 41 7.65 11.22 -8.86
C ASN A 41 8.96 10.80 -8.17
N GLY A 42 9.81 11.76 -7.82
CA GLY A 42 10.98 11.55 -6.96
C GLY A 42 10.72 11.88 -5.49
N LEU A 43 9.49 11.70 -5.02
CA LEU A 43 9.13 11.95 -3.62
C LEU A 43 9.67 10.84 -2.72
N CYS A 44 10.04 11.19 -1.50
CA CYS A 44 10.62 10.26 -0.53
C CYS A 44 10.07 10.47 0.88
N GLY A 45 10.56 9.67 1.83
CA GLY A 45 10.15 9.70 3.23
C GLY A 45 9.55 8.38 3.69
N SER A 46 9.09 8.35 4.93
CA SER A 46 8.34 7.24 5.50
C SER A 46 6.84 7.43 5.34
N LEU A 47 6.10 6.36 5.13
CA LEU A 47 4.65 6.37 5.08
C LEU A 47 4.08 5.98 6.45
N ASP A 48 3.97 6.93 7.38
CA ASP A 48 3.22 6.71 8.62
C ASP A 48 1.72 6.76 8.37
N VAL A 49 1.16 5.61 7.99
CA VAL A 49 -0.26 5.49 7.63
C VAL A 49 -1.22 5.76 8.79
N ARG A 50 -0.74 5.76 10.04
CA ARG A 50 -1.54 6.17 11.22
C ARG A 50 -1.91 7.64 11.18
N SER A 51 -1.09 8.44 10.49
CA SER A 51 -1.30 9.87 10.30
C SER A 51 -2.27 10.17 9.13
N PHE A 52 -2.82 9.16 8.45
CA PHE A 52 -3.79 9.41 7.39
C PHE A 52 -5.05 10.13 7.90
N PRO A 53 -5.56 11.11 7.14
CA PRO A 53 -6.89 11.64 7.35
C PRO A 53 -7.94 10.51 7.28
N GLN A 54 -8.88 10.48 8.23
CA GLN A 54 -9.92 9.44 8.30
C GLN A 54 -10.86 9.45 7.08
N THR A 55 -10.89 10.54 6.32
CA THR A 55 -11.68 10.68 5.09
C THR A 55 -11.01 10.10 3.85
N ILE A 56 -9.78 9.62 3.94
CA ILE A 56 -9.05 9.15 2.75
C ILE A 56 -9.65 7.87 2.21
N GLU A 57 -9.83 7.83 0.89
CA GLU A 57 -10.46 6.73 0.15
C GLU A 57 -9.51 6.14 -0.89
N ILE A 58 -8.62 6.96 -1.44
CA ILE A 58 -7.65 6.55 -2.46
C ILE A 58 -6.30 7.18 -2.14
N PHE A 59 -5.27 6.36 -2.01
CA PHE A 59 -3.88 6.80 -1.87
C PHE A 59 -2.98 6.01 -2.82
N HIS A 60 -2.39 6.71 -3.80
CA HIS A 60 -1.42 6.15 -4.74
C HIS A 60 -0.09 6.90 -4.63
N ALA A 61 0.97 6.16 -4.31
CA ALA A 61 2.33 6.65 -4.18
C ALA A 61 3.35 5.73 -4.89
N SER A 62 2.88 5.02 -5.91
CA SER A 62 3.71 4.08 -6.67
C SER A 62 4.87 4.78 -7.40
N ASP A 63 5.92 4.04 -7.75
CA ASP A 63 7.05 4.52 -8.54
C ASP A 63 7.64 5.82 -7.97
N SER A 64 8.12 5.73 -6.73
CA SER A 64 8.71 6.84 -5.98
C SER A 64 9.88 6.33 -5.13
N ALA A 65 10.36 7.12 -4.18
CA ALA A 65 11.49 6.76 -3.31
C ALA A 65 11.07 6.71 -1.83
N PHE A 66 9.84 6.27 -1.54
CA PHE A 66 9.39 6.04 -0.17
C PHE A 66 10.11 4.84 0.44
N SER A 67 10.41 4.90 1.74
CA SER A 67 11.22 3.90 2.42
C SER A 67 10.76 3.65 3.86
N GLY A 68 11.28 2.59 4.48
CA GLY A 68 10.92 2.18 5.84
C GLY A 68 9.80 1.15 5.86
N THR A 69 9.23 0.92 7.05
CA THR A 69 8.17 -0.07 7.26
C THR A 69 6.78 0.53 7.11
N ILE A 70 5.77 -0.30 6.84
CA ILE A 70 4.38 0.11 6.77
C ILE A 70 3.50 -0.73 7.69
N ASP A 71 2.63 -0.08 8.47
CA ASP A 71 1.65 -0.77 9.31
C ASP A 71 0.30 -0.87 8.60
N LEU A 72 0.10 -1.94 7.82
CA LEU A 72 -1.14 -2.16 7.06
C LEU A 72 -2.38 -2.35 7.96
N ILE A 73 -2.21 -2.68 9.24
CA ILE A 73 -3.31 -2.85 10.20
C ILE A 73 -3.95 -1.49 10.52
N SER A 74 -3.15 -0.43 10.54
CA SER A 74 -3.59 0.92 10.89
C SER A 74 -4.20 1.70 9.72
N LEU A 75 -4.40 1.07 8.55
CA LEU A 75 -5.02 1.75 7.41
C LEU A 75 -6.46 2.17 7.72
N PRO A 76 -6.87 3.40 7.34
CA PRO A 76 -8.21 3.91 7.60
C PRO A 76 -9.32 3.02 7.03
N VAL A 77 -10.43 2.89 7.78
CA VAL A 77 -11.56 2.00 7.44
C VAL A 77 -12.28 2.35 6.13
N HIS A 78 -12.10 3.59 5.65
CA HIS A 78 -12.71 4.10 4.42
C HIS A 78 -11.77 4.00 3.21
N LEU A 79 -10.51 3.59 3.39
CA LEU A 79 -9.54 3.46 2.32
C LEU A 79 -9.90 2.28 1.41
N GLN A 80 -10.15 2.56 0.14
CA GLN A 80 -10.60 1.59 -0.85
C GLN A 80 -9.48 1.15 -1.79
N LYS A 81 -8.54 2.07 -2.11
CA LYS A 81 -7.43 1.84 -3.02
C LYS A 81 -6.13 2.33 -2.40
N PHE A 82 -5.16 1.43 -2.30
CA PHE A 82 -3.87 1.72 -1.71
C PHE A 82 -2.77 1.10 -2.57
N SER A 83 -1.93 1.94 -3.18
CA SER A 83 -0.81 1.46 -4.00
C SER A 83 0.48 2.18 -3.63
N VAL A 84 1.50 1.37 -3.34
CA VAL A 84 2.86 1.79 -2.97
C VAL A 84 3.91 0.97 -3.73
N GLU A 85 3.50 0.33 -4.83
CA GLU A 85 4.36 -0.42 -5.75
C GLU A 85 5.55 0.41 -6.23
N GLY A 86 6.72 -0.20 -6.45
CA GLY A 86 7.87 0.53 -7.02
C GLY A 86 8.47 1.57 -6.05
N ASN A 87 8.76 1.16 -4.82
CA ASN A 87 9.38 1.99 -3.79
C ASN A 87 10.53 1.24 -3.08
N HIS A 88 11.01 1.76 -1.95
CA HIS A 88 12.04 1.15 -1.10
C HIS A 88 11.47 0.77 0.28
N LEU A 89 10.18 0.44 0.34
CA LEU A 89 9.55 0.00 1.59
C LEU A 89 10.04 -1.40 1.95
N SER A 90 10.12 -1.71 3.23
CA SER A 90 10.74 -2.94 3.74
C SER A 90 10.06 -3.45 5.01
N GLY A 91 10.52 -4.60 5.49
CA GLY A 91 9.96 -5.28 6.65
C GLY A 91 8.86 -6.26 6.28
N GLU A 92 8.09 -6.65 7.30
CA GLU A 92 7.01 -7.62 7.19
C GLU A 92 5.67 -6.94 6.86
N ILE A 93 4.74 -7.69 6.29
CA ILE A 93 3.38 -7.21 6.00
C ILE A 93 2.36 -8.07 6.73
N ASP A 94 1.54 -7.44 7.56
CA ASP A 94 0.41 -8.11 8.20
C ASP A 94 -0.85 -7.95 7.37
N LEU A 95 -1.31 -9.05 6.77
CA LEU A 95 -2.52 -9.11 5.97
C LEU A 95 -3.65 -9.83 6.69
N ARG A 96 -3.50 -10.21 7.97
CA ARG A 96 -4.48 -11.06 8.71
C ARG A 96 -5.80 -10.36 8.99
N PHE A 97 -5.75 -9.06 9.24
CA PHE A 97 -6.89 -8.27 9.70
C PHE A 97 -7.09 -7.03 8.83
N PRO A 98 -7.38 -7.18 7.52
CA PRO A 98 -7.75 -6.04 6.70
C PRO A 98 -9.02 -5.43 7.29
N SER A 99 -8.97 -4.15 7.65
CA SER A 99 -10.07 -3.46 8.34
C SER A 99 -11.37 -3.48 7.53
N ARG A 100 -11.29 -3.57 6.19
CA ARG A 100 -12.38 -3.70 5.18
C ARG A 100 -11.81 -4.20 3.84
N PRO A 101 -12.63 -4.49 2.79
CA PRO A 101 -12.10 -4.83 1.48
C PRO A 101 -11.17 -3.75 0.94
N ILE A 102 -9.86 -3.99 1.00
CA ILE A 102 -8.92 -3.20 0.21
C ILE A 102 -8.96 -3.81 -1.18
N PHE A 103 -9.54 -3.08 -2.12
CA PHE A 103 -9.90 -3.61 -3.43
C PHE A 103 -8.69 -3.79 -4.35
N TYR A 104 -7.61 -3.05 -4.08
CA TYR A 104 -6.37 -3.06 -4.84
C TYR A 104 -5.21 -2.69 -3.89
N CYS A 105 -4.36 -3.69 -3.61
CA CYS A 105 -3.14 -3.57 -2.82
C CYS A 105 -1.96 -4.02 -3.68
N HIS A 106 -1.22 -3.07 -4.24
CA HIS A 106 0.01 -3.38 -4.96
C HIS A 106 1.20 -2.98 -4.09
N PHE A 107 1.92 -3.99 -3.60
CA PHE A 107 3.11 -3.84 -2.76
C PHE A 107 4.38 -4.30 -3.47
N GLY A 108 4.27 -4.85 -4.67
CA GLY A 108 5.39 -5.31 -5.47
C GLY A 108 6.41 -4.21 -5.74
N GLU A 109 7.56 -4.61 -6.25
CA GLU A 109 8.70 -3.77 -6.54
C GLU A 109 9.11 -2.94 -5.31
N ASN A 110 9.20 -3.61 -4.16
CA ASN A 110 9.71 -3.04 -2.90
C ASN A 110 10.80 -3.97 -2.31
N ALA A 111 11.13 -3.78 -1.04
CA ALA A 111 12.04 -4.62 -0.27
C ALA A 111 11.35 -5.32 0.92
N PHE A 112 10.03 -5.58 0.80
CA PHE A 112 9.29 -6.37 1.78
C PHE A 112 9.76 -7.82 1.75
N GLN A 113 9.89 -8.45 2.91
CA GLN A 113 10.32 -9.85 3.03
C GLN A 113 9.71 -10.50 4.28
N GLN A 114 9.32 -11.76 4.18
CA GLN A 114 8.86 -12.59 5.31
C GLN A 114 8.75 -14.06 4.90
N ASP A 115 9.05 -14.97 5.82
CA ASP A 115 9.01 -16.42 5.55
C ASP A 115 7.59 -16.95 5.36
N VAL A 116 6.62 -16.40 6.10
CA VAL A 116 5.23 -16.84 6.09
C VAL A 116 4.31 -15.63 6.02
N VAL A 117 3.46 -15.59 4.99
CA VAL A 117 2.38 -14.61 4.85
C VAL A 117 1.08 -15.24 5.28
N VAL A 118 0.37 -14.59 6.21
CA VAL A 118 -0.91 -15.08 6.70
C VAL A 118 -2.05 -14.23 6.14
N PHE A 119 -2.95 -14.87 5.39
CA PHE A 119 -4.18 -14.29 4.88
C PHE A 119 -5.38 -14.64 5.77
N PRO A 120 -6.43 -13.79 5.83
CA PRO A 120 -7.68 -14.18 6.46
C PRO A 120 -8.27 -15.41 5.75
N SER A 121 -8.92 -16.29 6.51
CA SER A 121 -9.65 -17.43 5.94
C SER A 121 -10.83 -16.96 5.07
N ASP A 122 -11.47 -15.85 5.43
CA ASP A 122 -12.43 -15.17 4.56
C ASP A 122 -11.70 -14.21 3.60
N ARG A 123 -11.70 -14.56 2.31
CA ARG A 123 -11.04 -13.80 1.23
C ARG A 123 -11.87 -12.60 0.74
N SER A 124 -13.01 -12.29 1.35
CA SER A 124 -13.90 -11.20 0.92
C SER A 124 -13.22 -9.82 0.94
N ASN A 125 -12.21 -9.65 1.80
CA ASN A 125 -11.63 -8.36 2.15
C ASN A 125 -10.24 -8.05 1.53
N ILE A 126 -9.65 -8.96 0.77
CA ILE A 126 -8.40 -8.68 0.04
C ILE A 126 -8.59 -9.12 -1.38
N ARG A 127 -8.65 -8.15 -2.30
CA ARG A 127 -8.69 -8.42 -3.73
C ARG A 127 -7.35 -8.05 -4.33
N TYR A 128 -6.69 -9.02 -4.94
CA TYR A 128 -5.47 -8.83 -5.74
C TYR A 128 -4.26 -8.24 -4.98
N PRO A 129 -3.72 -8.91 -3.94
CA PRO A 129 -2.42 -8.53 -3.41
C PRO A 129 -1.38 -8.87 -4.49
N ALA A 130 -0.64 -7.87 -4.96
CA ALA A 130 0.56 -8.06 -5.76
C ALA A 130 1.78 -7.97 -4.82
N LEU A 131 2.44 -9.10 -4.59
CA LEU A 131 3.59 -9.24 -3.69
C LEU A 131 4.83 -9.67 -4.47
N ASP A 132 6.04 -9.29 -4.06
CA ASP A 132 7.27 -9.67 -4.77
C ASP A 132 7.53 -11.18 -4.78
N ASN A 133 7.73 -11.78 -5.95
CA ASN A 133 7.77 -13.24 -6.09
C ASN A 133 8.92 -13.95 -5.36
N HIS A 134 9.98 -13.22 -5.01
CA HIS A 134 11.22 -13.81 -4.48
C HIS A 134 11.50 -13.53 -3.01
N THR A 135 10.67 -12.72 -2.35
CA THR A 135 10.93 -12.27 -0.97
C THR A 135 9.98 -12.86 0.07
N PHE A 136 8.98 -13.63 -0.39
CA PHE A 136 8.00 -14.31 0.46
C PHE A 136 8.15 -15.83 0.35
N GLY A 137 8.26 -16.52 1.49
CA GLY A 137 8.50 -17.96 1.52
C GLY A 137 7.25 -18.80 1.22
N SER A 138 6.26 -18.74 2.12
CA SER A 138 5.01 -19.50 2.03
C SER A 138 3.80 -18.64 2.36
N PHE A 139 2.63 -19.10 1.92
CA PHE A 139 1.37 -18.38 2.10
C PHE A 139 0.35 -19.33 2.72
N ILE A 140 -0.27 -18.90 3.81
CA ILE A 140 -1.28 -19.68 4.54
C ILE A 140 -2.48 -18.83 4.93
N HIS A 141 -3.62 -19.48 5.15
CA HIS A 141 -4.78 -18.87 5.77
C HIS A 141 -4.66 -18.88 7.30
N THR A 142 -5.47 -18.06 7.99
CA THR A 142 -5.56 -18.03 9.46
C THR A 142 -5.93 -19.37 10.10
N ASN A 143 -6.54 -20.29 9.35
CA ASN A 143 -6.84 -21.67 9.80
C ASN A 143 -5.70 -22.67 9.51
N GLY A 144 -4.60 -22.24 8.89
CA GLY A 144 -3.43 -23.06 8.56
C GLY A 144 -3.42 -23.64 7.14
N ASP A 145 -4.49 -23.47 6.36
CA ASP A 145 -4.54 -24.01 4.99
C ASP A 145 -3.59 -23.26 4.06
N ALA A 146 -2.96 -23.97 3.12
CA ALA A 146 -2.07 -23.36 2.15
C ALA A 146 -2.84 -22.42 1.19
N VAL A 147 -2.22 -21.28 0.87
CA VAL A 147 -2.72 -20.31 -0.10
C VAL A 147 -1.91 -20.43 -1.38
N MET A 148 -2.59 -20.76 -2.48
CA MET A 148 -1.96 -20.80 -3.79
C MET A 148 -1.82 -19.38 -4.35
N MET A 149 -0.58 -19.01 -4.65
CA MET A 149 -0.23 -17.78 -5.34
C MET A 149 0.29 -18.12 -6.75
N THR A 150 -0.08 -17.33 -7.75
CA THR A 150 0.42 -17.46 -9.12
C THR A 150 1.30 -16.28 -9.48
N PRO A 151 2.46 -16.49 -10.12
CA PRO A 151 3.27 -15.41 -10.64
C PRO A 151 2.52 -14.62 -11.73
N SER A 152 2.75 -13.32 -11.79
CA SER A 152 2.40 -12.45 -12.91
C SER A 152 3.10 -12.88 -14.19
N SER A 153 2.66 -12.37 -15.34
CA SER A 153 3.24 -12.72 -16.66
C SER A 153 4.74 -12.38 -16.77
N ASP A 154 5.17 -11.30 -16.12
CA ASP A 154 6.59 -10.90 -16.00
C ASP A 154 7.34 -11.62 -14.86
N LYS A 155 6.63 -12.43 -14.06
CA LYS A 155 7.09 -13.18 -12.89
C LYS A 155 7.68 -12.33 -11.75
N GLN A 156 7.48 -11.02 -11.77
CA GLN A 156 7.97 -10.12 -10.71
C GLN A 156 7.09 -10.19 -9.47
N THR A 157 5.78 -10.31 -9.65
CA THR A 157 4.82 -10.33 -8.54
C THR A 157 4.04 -11.63 -8.48
N LEU A 158 3.53 -11.94 -7.29
CA LEU A 158 2.62 -13.03 -6.97
C LEU A 158 1.24 -12.44 -6.75
N LYS A 159 0.23 -13.11 -7.31
CA LYS A 159 -1.18 -12.79 -7.14
C LYS A 159 -1.92 -13.98 -6.56
N LEU A 160 -2.96 -13.72 -5.77
CA LEU A 160 -3.86 -14.78 -5.33
C LEU A 160 -4.48 -15.47 -6.55
N SER A 161 -4.36 -16.80 -6.61
CA SER A 161 -5.05 -17.58 -7.63
C SER A 161 -6.56 -17.44 -7.45
N CYS A 162 -7.25 -16.99 -8.50
CA CYS A 162 -8.70 -17.10 -8.57
C CYS A 162 -9.06 -18.59 -8.65
N GLY A 163 -9.81 -19.08 -7.66
CA GLY A 163 -10.51 -20.37 -7.73
C GLY A 163 -11.80 -20.24 -8.51
#